data_AF-A0A1B6BXR7-F1
#
_entry.id   AF-A0A1B6BXR7-F1
#
_cell.length_a   1.000
_cell.length_b   1.000
_cell.length_c   1.000
_cell.angle_alpha   90.00
_cell.angle_beta   90.00
_cell.angle_gamma   90.00
#
_symmetry.space_group_name_H-M   'P 1'
#
loop_
_entity.id
_entity.type
_entity.pdbx_description
1 polymer ?
#
loop_
_entity_poly.entity_id
_entity_poly.type
_entity_poly.pdbx_seq_one_letter_code
_entity_poly.pdbx_strand_id
1 'polypeptide(L)'
;MGLVEDELQDVRKLCEHLIIGSKLVSCVQTMVRVEIKRTSFKYIIVCIQFPAEYPSVPILIELKSKTLSEKLLYKLTGICEQEAKKYLGKPQILKVLKFIRTFIDENPLSCCFDEISDVRKDLNNDKDELKLRQKNSIISLRLHQGKYHLKTKIKVPDDYPTSSVSLEDVETNFPPLFERHFKAQAIETARQCVEPPLGKKTIRPIFPTSCFT
;
A
#
# COMPACT_ATOMS: atom_id res chain seq x y z
N MET A 1 -22.80 16.89 31.03
CA MET A 1 -21.54 16.80 30.29
C MET A 1 -21.72 15.67 29.30
N GLY A 2 -21.71 16.02 28.01
CA GLY A 2 -22.17 15.13 26.96
C GLY A 2 -21.12 14.05 26.68
N LEU A 3 -21.58 12.84 26.32
CA LEU A 3 -20.71 11.72 25.95
C LEU A 3 -19.71 12.08 24.82
N VAL A 4 -20.07 13.05 23.97
CA VAL A 4 -19.21 13.60 22.91
C VAL A 4 -18.05 14.44 23.48
N GLU A 5 -18.29 15.25 24.51
CA GLU A 5 -17.26 16.10 25.13
C GLU A 5 -16.21 15.26 25.85
N ASP A 6 -16.67 14.22 26.57
CA ASP A 6 -15.81 13.25 27.23
C ASP A 6 -14.95 12.50 26.20
N GLU A 7 -15.55 12.02 25.10
CA GLU A 7 -14.83 11.34 24.02
C GLU A 7 -13.82 12.25 23.33
N LEU A 8 -14.15 13.52 23.09
CA LEU A 8 -13.19 14.50 22.52
C LEU A 8 -12.02 14.75 23.46
N GLN A 9 -12.27 14.81 24.77
CA GLN A 9 -11.22 14.98 25.77
C GLN A 9 -10.31 13.75 25.82
N ASP A 10 -10.88 12.55 25.74
CA ASP A 10 -10.15 11.30 25.65
C ASP A 10 -9.30 11.23 24.38
N VAL A 11 -9.85 11.63 23.23
CA VAL A 11 -9.11 11.68 21.97
C VAL A 11 -7.94 12.65 22.06
N ARG A 12 -8.12 13.85 22.63
CA ARG A 12 -7.02 14.81 22.82
C ARG A 12 -5.90 14.28 23.69
N LYS A 13 -6.23 13.55 24.75
CA LYS A 13 -5.25 13.00 25.68
C LYS A 13 -4.58 11.75 25.15
N LEU A 14 -5.32 10.86 24.48
CA LEU A 14 -4.89 9.49 24.23
C LEU A 14 -4.51 9.21 22.77
N CYS A 15 -4.90 10.06 21.80
CA CYS A 15 -4.68 9.76 20.38
C CYS A 15 -3.19 9.55 20.06
N GLU A 16 -2.32 10.49 20.45
CA GLU A 16 -0.90 10.44 20.12
C GLU A 16 -0.16 9.34 20.89
N HIS A 17 -0.63 8.99 22.10
CA HIS A 17 -0.04 7.93 22.90
C HIS A 17 -0.48 6.52 22.46
N LEU A 18 -1.75 6.34 22.09
CA LEU A 18 -2.29 5.04 21.70
C LEU A 18 -1.98 4.68 20.24
N ILE A 19 -1.80 5.69 19.38
CA ILE A 19 -1.68 5.52 17.94
C ILE A 19 -0.37 6.12 17.48
N ILE A 20 0.62 5.26 17.33
CA ILE A 20 1.98 5.64 16.93
C ILE A 20 1.96 6.28 15.53
N GLY A 21 2.57 7.45 15.41
CA GLY A 21 2.61 8.22 14.17
C GLY A 21 1.29 8.91 13.82
N SER A 22 0.36 9.03 14.79
CA SER A 22 -0.80 9.89 14.65
C SER A 22 -0.49 11.33 15.05
N LYS A 23 -1.15 12.28 14.40
CA LYS A 23 -1.12 13.70 14.72
C LYS A 23 -2.55 14.23 14.69
N LEU A 24 -2.99 14.80 15.80
CA LEU A 24 -4.31 15.41 15.90
C LEU A 24 -4.27 16.80 15.26
N VAL A 25 -5.02 17.00 14.17
CA VAL A 25 -5.06 18.28 13.45
C VAL A 25 -6.21 19.16 13.95
N SER A 26 -7.39 18.56 14.10
CA SER A 26 -8.57 19.23 14.62
C SER A 26 -9.33 18.29 15.53
N CYS A 27 -9.83 18.83 16.64
CA CYS A 27 -10.63 18.10 17.59
C CYS A 27 -11.72 19.05 18.11
N VAL A 28 -12.76 19.23 17.30
CA VAL A 28 -13.93 20.05 17.61
C VAL A 28 -15.18 19.17 17.55
N GLN A 29 -16.26 19.62 18.19
CA GLN A 29 -17.49 18.85 18.29
C GLN A 29 -18.14 18.55 16.93
N THR A 30 -17.93 19.40 15.93
CA THR A 30 -18.45 19.19 14.58
C THR A 30 -17.60 18.20 13.76
N MET A 31 -16.30 18.12 14.06
CA MET A 31 -15.36 17.34 13.25
C MET A 31 -14.06 17.05 14.01
N VAL A 32 -13.62 15.80 13.91
CA VAL A 32 -12.30 15.36 14.36
C VAL A 32 -11.47 14.99 13.14
N ARG A 33 -10.26 15.54 13.05
CA ARG A 33 -9.32 15.27 11.96
C ARG A 33 -8.00 14.77 12.52
N VAL A 34 -7.61 13.58 12.10
CA VAL A 34 -6.39 12.91 12.53
C VAL A 34 -5.57 12.51 11.32
N GLU A 35 -4.28 12.82 11.36
CA GLU A 35 -3.32 12.37 10.36
C GLU A 35 -2.58 11.15 10.90
N ILE A 36 -2.55 10.05 10.17
CA ILE A 36 -1.83 8.83 10.52
C ILE A 36 -0.73 8.62 9.49
N LYS A 37 0.52 8.74 9.94
CA LYS A 37 1.72 8.52 9.13
C LYS A 37 2.46 7.29 9.62
N ARG A 38 2.55 6.26 8.77
CA ARG A 38 3.41 5.08 9.02
C ARG A 38 4.76 5.24 8.31
N THR A 39 4.72 5.44 7.00
CA THR A 39 5.89 5.72 6.17
C THR A 39 5.64 6.99 5.35
N SER A 40 6.61 7.43 4.54
CA SER A 40 6.42 8.56 3.64
C SER A 40 5.28 8.34 2.65
N PHE A 41 5.00 7.09 2.27
CA PHE A 41 3.96 6.73 1.32
C PHE A 41 2.68 6.22 1.98
N LYS A 42 2.74 5.63 3.17
CA LYS A 42 1.55 5.18 3.93
C LYS A 42 1.07 6.30 4.85
N TYR A 43 0.37 7.26 4.25
CA TYR A 43 -0.15 8.45 4.91
C TYR A 43 -1.65 8.58 4.70
N ILE A 44 -2.43 8.63 5.78
CA ILE A 44 -3.89 8.74 5.74
C ILE A 44 -4.35 9.90 6.60
N ILE A 45 -5.27 10.69 6.07
CA ILE A 45 -6.02 11.72 6.78
C ILE A 45 -7.40 11.14 7.05
N VAL A 46 -7.75 11.02 8.33
CA VAL A 46 -9.03 10.54 8.80
C VAL A 46 -9.85 11.76 9.21
N CYS A 47 -11.01 11.94 8.58
CA CYS A 47 -12.01 12.93 8.96
C CYS A 47 -13.20 12.20 9.56
N ILE A 48 -13.60 12.60 10.76
CA ILE A 48 -14.70 11.98 11.51
C ILE A 48 -15.70 13.07 11.86
N GLN A 49 -16.98 12.78 11.67
CA GLN A 49 -18.08 13.67 12.03
C GLN A 49 -19.09 12.91 12.90
N PHE A 50 -19.65 13.63 13.89
CA PHE A 50 -20.70 13.10 14.74
C PHE A 50 -22.07 13.40 14.12
N PRO A 51 -22.91 12.39 13.84
CA PRO A 51 -24.31 12.63 13.48
C PRO A 51 -25.10 13.18 14.67
N ALA A 52 -26.26 13.79 14.41
CA ALA A 52 -27.11 14.38 15.45
C ALA A 52 -27.61 13.34 16.46
N GLU A 53 -27.84 12.11 16.01
CA GLU A 53 -28.33 11.00 16.83
C GLU A 53 -27.20 10.18 17.50
N TYR A 54 -25.95 10.66 17.46
CA TYR A 54 -24.83 10.02 18.16
C TYR A 54 -25.07 10.02 19.68
N PRO A 55 -24.82 8.92 20.42
CA PRO A 55 -24.11 7.69 20.04
C PRO A 55 -24.99 6.52 19.57
N SER A 56 -26.29 6.76 19.31
CA SER A 56 -27.22 5.71 18.83
C SER A 56 -26.94 5.31 17.38
N VAL A 57 -26.34 6.21 16.60
CA VAL A 57 -25.90 6.02 15.21
C VAL A 57 -24.37 6.02 15.16
N PRO A 58 -23.72 5.25 14.26
CA PRO A 58 -22.26 5.23 14.16
C PRO A 58 -21.70 6.58 13.67
N ILE A 59 -20.44 6.85 14.01
CA ILE A 59 -19.72 8.01 13.47
C ILE A 59 -19.58 7.93 11.94
N LEU A 60 -19.60 9.10 11.29
CA LEU A 60 -19.33 9.22 9.86
C LEU A 60 -17.81 9.36 9.65
N ILE A 61 -17.25 8.57 8.73
CA ILE A 61 -15.80 8.49 8.52
C ILE A 61 -15.52 8.78 7.05
N GLU A 62 -14.56 9.65 6.80
CA GLU A 62 -14.03 9.92 5.47
C GLU A 62 -12.49 9.77 5.51
N LEU A 63 -11.95 8.92 4.64
CA LEU A 63 -10.52 8.66 4.54
C LEU A 63 -9.96 9.33 3.28
N LYS A 64 -8.90 10.12 3.45
CA LYS A 64 -8.18 10.76 2.36
C LYS A 64 -6.70 10.42 2.41
N SER A 65 -6.09 10.17 1.25
CA SER A 65 -4.65 10.01 1.12
C SER A 65 -4.21 10.67 -0.18
N LYS A 66 -2.96 11.15 -0.20
CA LYS A 66 -2.33 11.63 -1.44
C LYS A 66 -1.64 10.52 -2.23
N THR A 67 -1.40 9.37 -1.59
CA THR A 67 -0.50 8.33 -2.06
C THR A 67 -1.18 6.96 -2.20
N LEU A 68 -2.20 6.68 -1.39
CA LEU A 68 -2.97 5.44 -1.50
C LEU A 68 -4.11 5.56 -2.52
N SER A 69 -4.44 4.43 -3.15
CA SER A 69 -5.55 4.31 -4.10
C SER A 69 -6.89 4.72 -3.50
N GLU A 70 -7.67 5.52 -4.23
CA GLU A 70 -9.04 5.91 -3.85
C GLU A 70 -9.95 4.69 -3.69
N LYS A 71 -9.76 3.65 -4.53
CA LYS A 71 -10.54 2.40 -4.44
C LYS A 71 -10.28 1.66 -3.14
N LEU A 72 -9.02 1.67 -2.67
CA LEU A 72 -8.65 1.08 -1.40
C LEU A 72 -9.26 1.88 -0.25
N LEU A 73 -9.15 3.21 -0.29
CA LEU A 73 -9.71 4.09 0.74
C LEU A 73 -11.23 3.92 0.85
N TYR A 74 -11.95 3.88 -0.27
CA TYR A 74 -13.40 3.67 -0.26
C TYR A 74 -13.79 2.34 0.39
N LYS A 75 -13.09 1.25 0.06
CA LYS A 75 -13.30 -0.05 0.70
C LYS A 75 -12.98 -0.03 2.18
N LEU A 76 -11.88 0.63 2.56
CA LEU A 76 -11.47 0.75 3.96
C LEU A 76 -12.49 1.55 4.77
N THR A 77 -13.01 2.66 4.23
CA THR A 77 -14.08 3.44 4.86
C THR A 77 -15.28 2.57 5.17
N GLY A 78 -15.75 1.77 4.20
CA GLY A 78 -16.87 0.85 4.42
C GLY A 78 -16.61 -0.19 5.52
N ILE A 79 -15.38 -0.69 5.63
CA ILE A 79 -15.00 -1.62 6.72
C ILE A 79 -14.96 -0.88 8.07
N CYS A 80 -14.44 0.34 8.12
CA CYS A 80 -14.40 1.15 9.33
C CYS A 80 -15.81 1.53 9.83
N GLU A 81 -16.73 1.86 8.93
CA GLU A 81 -18.13 2.13 9.28
C GLU A 81 -18.82 0.88 9.86
N GLN A 82 -18.55 -0.30 9.31
CA GLN A 82 -19.06 -1.57 9.85
C GLN A 82 -18.49 -1.87 11.23
N GLU A 83 -17.23 -1.51 11.47
CA GLU A 83 -16.63 -1.67 12.78
C GLU A 83 -17.18 -0.68 13.81
N ALA A 84 -17.41 0.58 13.40
CA ALA A 84 -18.03 1.61 14.24
C ALA A 84 -19.41 1.17 14.77
N LYS A 85 -20.21 0.49 13.92
CA LYS A 85 -21.51 -0.10 14.30
C LYS A 85 -21.43 -1.15 15.42
N LYS A 86 -20.26 -1.71 15.72
CA LYS A 86 -20.09 -2.64 16.85
C LYS A 86 -20.04 -1.92 18.19
N TYR A 87 -19.81 -0.62 18.18
CA TYR A 87 -19.58 0.22 19.36
C TYR A 87 -20.71 1.24 19.57
N LEU A 88 -21.92 0.97 19.10
CA LEU A 88 -23.08 1.83 19.35
C LEU A 88 -23.32 2.01 20.85
N GLY A 89 -23.68 3.24 21.25
CA GLY A 89 -23.83 3.63 22.64
C GLY A 89 -22.52 3.80 23.43
N LYS A 90 -21.35 3.62 22.79
CA LYS A 90 -20.01 3.80 23.40
C LYS A 90 -19.15 4.74 22.55
N PRO A 91 -18.06 5.29 23.10
CA PRO A 91 -17.06 6.03 22.33
C PRO A 91 -16.44 5.18 21.20
N GLN A 92 -16.44 5.70 19.98
CA GLN A 92 -16.08 4.97 18.77
C GLN A 92 -14.74 5.43 18.16
N ILE A 93 -14.38 6.72 18.31
CA ILE A 93 -13.27 7.34 17.58
C ILE A 93 -11.95 6.63 17.80
N LEU A 94 -11.53 6.47 19.06
CA LEU A 94 -10.25 5.84 19.38
C LEU A 94 -10.17 4.40 18.90
N LYS A 95 -11.29 3.67 18.89
CA LYS A 95 -11.36 2.28 18.41
C LYS A 95 -11.14 2.22 16.90
N VAL A 96 -11.85 3.06 16.16
CA VAL A 96 -11.73 3.15 14.70
C VAL A 96 -10.34 3.62 14.28
N LEU A 97 -9.78 4.65 14.93
CA LEU A 97 -8.44 5.12 14.61
C LEU A 97 -7.37 4.03 14.87
N LYS A 98 -7.51 3.28 15.97
CA LYS A 98 -6.64 2.13 16.27
C LYS A 98 -6.79 1.01 15.24
N PHE A 99 -8.00 0.76 14.77
CA PHE A 99 -8.25 -0.22 13.71
C PHE A 99 -7.60 0.21 12.40
N ILE A 100 -7.76 1.47 11.98
CA ILE A 100 -7.12 2.00 10.76
C ILE A 100 -5.60 1.81 10.85
N ARG A 101 -5.00 2.13 11.99
CA ARG A 101 -3.57 1.92 12.20
C ARG A 101 -3.17 0.44 12.08
N THR A 102 -3.88 -0.44 12.79
CA THR A 102 -3.64 -1.89 12.74
C THR A 102 -3.80 -2.43 11.32
N PHE A 103 -4.80 -1.96 10.58
CA PHE A 103 -5.05 -2.37 9.20
C PHE A 103 -3.89 -2.00 8.29
N ILE A 104 -3.36 -0.78 8.40
CA ILE A 104 -2.17 -0.35 7.64
C ILE A 104 -0.96 -1.20 8.04
N ASP A 105 -0.83 -1.55 9.33
CA ASP A 105 0.24 -2.40 9.85
C ASP A 105 0.22 -3.81 9.24
N GLU A 106 -0.96 -4.44 9.20
CA GLU A 106 -1.17 -5.79 8.68
C GLU A 106 -1.18 -5.90 7.14
N ASN A 107 -1.44 -4.79 6.44
CA ASN A 107 -1.55 -4.75 4.98
C ASN A 107 -0.47 -3.85 4.34
N PRO A 108 0.80 -4.27 4.37
CA PRO A 108 1.89 -3.49 3.80
C PRO A 108 1.82 -3.36 2.27
N LEU A 109 1.14 -4.26 1.55
CA LEU A 109 0.93 -4.17 0.09
C LEU A 109 -0.13 -3.13 -0.32
N SER A 110 -0.68 -2.38 0.65
CA SER A 110 -1.64 -1.30 0.37
C SER A 110 -1.06 -0.19 -0.53
N CYS A 111 0.27 -0.01 -0.53
CA CYS A 111 0.95 0.98 -1.38
C CYS A 111 0.87 0.65 -2.88
N CYS A 112 0.89 -0.63 -3.25
CA CYS A 112 0.89 -1.10 -4.64
C CYS A 112 -0.46 -1.72 -5.05
N PHE A 113 -1.56 -1.29 -4.42
CA PHE A 113 -2.88 -1.88 -4.63
C PHE A 113 -3.35 -1.80 -6.09
N ASP A 114 -3.14 -0.66 -6.75
CA ASP A 114 -3.55 -0.47 -8.15
C ASP A 114 -2.66 -1.30 -9.09
N GLU A 115 -1.34 -1.29 -8.87
CA GLU A 115 -0.37 -2.10 -9.64
C GLU A 115 -0.71 -3.59 -9.58
N ILE A 116 -0.99 -4.12 -8.38
CA ILE A 116 -1.43 -5.52 -8.19
C ILE A 116 -2.73 -5.78 -8.93
N SER A 117 -3.66 -4.82 -8.92
CA SER A 117 -4.95 -4.94 -9.59
C SER A 117 -4.79 -4.97 -11.11
N ASP A 118 -3.83 -4.21 -11.65
CA ASP A 118 -3.54 -4.19 -13.08
C ASP A 118 -2.80 -5.45 -13.51
N VAL A 119 -1.78 -5.90 -12.77
CA VAL A 119 -1.13 -7.20 -12.99
C VAL A 119 -2.18 -8.32 -13.01
N ARG A 120 -3.14 -8.30 -12.10
CA ARG A 120 -4.21 -9.31 -12.05
C ARG A 120 -5.12 -9.28 -13.29
N LYS A 121 -5.32 -8.14 -13.94
CA LYS A 121 -6.10 -8.05 -15.19
C LYS A 121 -5.32 -8.57 -16.38
N ASP A 122 -3.99 -8.40 -16.38
CA ASP A 122 -3.13 -8.84 -17.48
C ASP A 122 -2.93 -10.37 -17.49
N LEU A 123 -3.22 -11.05 -16.37
CA LEU A 123 -3.23 -12.52 -16.29
C LEU A 123 -4.47 -13.09 -17.01
N ASN A 124 -4.28 -13.45 -18.28
CA ASN A 124 -5.36 -13.92 -19.16
C ASN A 124 -5.53 -15.45 -19.18
N ASN A 125 -4.62 -16.24 -18.59
CA ASN A 125 -4.72 -17.70 -18.60
C ASN A 125 -5.37 -18.26 -17.33
N ASP A 126 -6.23 -19.26 -17.46
CA ASP A 126 -6.88 -19.97 -16.34
C ASP A 126 -5.90 -20.65 -15.37
N LYS A 127 -4.66 -20.88 -15.81
CA LYS A 127 -3.60 -21.52 -15.01
C LYS A 127 -2.69 -20.52 -14.29
N ASP A 128 -2.79 -19.24 -14.62
CA ASP A 128 -1.98 -18.21 -13.99
C ASP A 128 -2.55 -17.89 -12.61
N GLU A 129 -1.69 -17.86 -11.60
CA GLU A 129 -2.08 -17.59 -10.22
C GLU A 129 -1.27 -16.43 -9.63
N LEU A 130 -1.97 -15.44 -9.09
CA LEU A 130 -1.41 -14.38 -8.27
C LEU A 130 -1.87 -14.53 -6.81
N LYS A 131 -0.97 -14.91 -5.92
CA LYS A 131 -1.24 -15.13 -4.49
C LYS A 131 -0.56 -14.05 -3.65
N LEU A 132 -1.34 -13.29 -2.89
CA LEU A 132 -0.85 -12.21 -2.03
C LEU A 132 -0.65 -12.70 -0.60
N ARG A 133 0.53 -12.48 -0.03
CA ARG A 133 0.84 -12.69 1.39
C ARG A 133 1.08 -11.35 2.06
N GLN A 134 -0.03 -10.71 2.47
CA GLN A 134 -0.04 -9.35 3.04
C GLN A 134 0.97 -9.18 4.17
N LYS A 135 0.91 -10.01 5.23
CA LYS A 135 1.79 -9.86 6.42
C LYS A 135 3.29 -9.87 6.14
N ASN A 136 3.72 -10.57 5.09
CA ASN A 136 5.14 -10.70 4.75
C ASN A 136 5.56 -9.75 3.62
N SER A 137 4.64 -8.96 3.07
CA SER A 137 4.86 -8.15 1.86
C SER A 137 5.34 -8.98 0.66
N ILE A 138 4.84 -10.21 0.50
CA ILE A 138 5.25 -11.11 -0.60
C ILE A 138 4.09 -11.32 -1.57
N ILE A 139 4.37 -11.13 -2.86
CA ILE A 139 3.50 -11.45 -3.98
C ILE A 139 4.05 -12.71 -4.64
N SER A 140 3.30 -13.81 -4.58
CA SER A 140 3.67 -15.07 -5.25
C SER A 140 2.99 -15.12 -6.60
N LEU A 141 3.79 -15.15 -7.66
CA LEU A 141 3.33 -15.21 -9.04
C LEU A 141 3.64 -16.60 -9.62
N ARG A 142 2.65 -17.21 -10.26
CA ARG A 142 2.80 -18.42 -11.07
C ARG A 142 2.23 -18.16 -12.44
N LEU A 143 3.05 -18.36 -13.45
CA LEU A 143 2.72 -18.20 -14.85
C LEU A 143 2.90 -19.52 -15.58
N HIS A 144 1.96 -19.85 -16.45
CA HIS A 144 1.95 -21.04 -17.27
C HIS A 144 1.63 -20.70 -18.72
N GLN A 145 2.58 -20.98 -19.63
CA GLN A 145 2.38 -20.80 -21.06
C GLN A 145 2.74 -22.10 -21.79
N GLY A 146 1.72 -22.87 -22.17
CA GLY A 146 1.89 -24.18 -22.81
C GLY A 146 2.67 -25.15 -21.91
N LYS A 147 3.87 -25.55 -22.33
CA LYS A 147 4.77 -26.43 -21.56
C LYS A 147 5.68 -25.65 -20.59
N TYR A 148 5.73 -24.32 -20.70
CA TYR A 148 6.61 -23.50 -19.88
C TYR A 148 5.92 -23.05 -18.59
N HIS A 149 6.68 -22.99 -17.50
CA HIS A 149 6.22 -22.48 -16.22
C HIS A 149 7.26 -21.56 -15.58
N LEU A 150 6.77 -20.52 -14.91
CA LEU A 150 7.56 -19.61 -14.10
C LEU A 150 6.84 -19.39 -12.78
N LYS A 151 7.55 -19.64 -11.69
CA LYS A 151 7.09 -19.34 -10.34
C LYS A 151 8.11 -18.44 -9.68
N THR A 152 7.65 -17.34 -9.12
CA THR A 152 8.53 -16.35 -8.47
C THR A 152 7.82 -15.70 -7.29
N LYS A 153 8.61 -15.23 -6.33
CA LYS A 153 8.15 -14.41 -5.22
C LYS A 153 8.73 -13.02 -5.36
N ILE A 154 7.85 -12.02 -5.44
CA ILE A 154 8.22 -10.61 -5.42
C ILE A 154 8.04 -10.11 -4.00
N LYS A 155 9.09 -9.59 -3.41
CA LYS A 155 9.07 -9.01 -2.06
C LYS A 155 9.09 -7.49 -2.17
N VAL A 156 8.09 -6.86 -1.56
CA VAL A 156 7.91 -5.41 -1.56
C VAL A 156 8.49 -4.85 -0.25
N PRO A 157 9.48 -3.94 -0.30
CA PRO A 157 10.05 -3.32 0.89
C PRO A 157 9.02 -2.37 1.55
N ASP A 158 9.18 -2.12 2.85
CA ASP A 158 8.22 -1.26 3.58
C ASP A 158 8.31 0.22 3.14
N ASP A 159 9.48 0.64 2.65
CA ASP A 159 9.77 1.99 2.16
C ASP A 159 9.41 2.21 0.69
N TYR A 160 8.78 1.23 0.02
CA TYR A 160 8.28 1.37 -1.35
C TYR A 160 7.38 2.62 -1.47
N PRO A 161 7.53 3.47 -2.51
CA PRO A 161 8.33 3.28 -3.73
C PRO A 161 9.78 3.77 -3.66
N THR A 162 10.29 4.18 -2.49
CA THR A 162 11.67 4.69 -2.34
C THR A 162 12.72 3.60 -2.51
N SER A 163 12.37 2.35 -2.16
CA SER A 163 13.23 1.19 -2.32
C SER A 163 12.62 0.23 -3.34
N SER A 164 13.44 -0.35 -4.21
CA SER A 164 12.98 -1.23 -5.29
C SER A 164 12.51 -2.58 -4.76
N VAL A 165 11.59 -3.22 -5.49
CA VAL A 165 11.15 -4.59 -5.20
C VAL A 165 12.27 -5.60 -5.47
N SER A 166 12.28 -6.71 -4.74
CA SER A 166 13.25 -7.80 -4.93
C SER A 166 12.58 -9.09 -5.39
N LEU A 167 13.20 -9.80 -6.33
CA LEU A 167 12.75 -11.12 -6.79
C LEU A 167 13.48 -12.23 -6.03
N GLU A 168 12.71 -13.12 -5.42
CA GLU A 168 13.14 -14.30 -4.66
C GLU A 168 12.51 -15.57 -5.25
N ASP A 169 13.12 -16.73 -4.97
CA ASP A 169 12.62 -18.08 -5.30
C ASP A 169 12.08 -18.22 -6.73
N VAL A 170 12.93 -17.94 -7.71
CA VAL A 170 12.62 -18.14 -9.14
C VAL A 170 12.78 -19.61 -9.50
N GLU A 171 11.66 -20.26 -9.82
CA GLU A 171 11.59 -21.65 -10.26
C GLU A 171 11.02 -21.67 -11.69
N THR A 172 11.81 -22.19 -12.64
CA THR A 172 11.43 -22.23 -14.05
C THR A 172 11.90 -23.49 -14.73
N ASN A 173 11.26 -23.87 -15.84
CA ASN A 173 11.77 -24.88 -16.76
C ASN A 173 12.41 -24.28 -18.02
N PHE A 174 12.83 -23.02 -17.97
CA PHE A 174 13.54 -22.40 -19.08
C PHE A 174 14.97 -22.95 -19.17
N PRO A 175 15.58 -22.93 -20.37
CA PRO A 175 17.01 -23.16 -20.48
C PRO A 175 17.80 -22.21 -19.57
N PRO A 176 18.91 -22.63 -18.94
CA PRO A 176 19.62 -21.84 -17.92
C PRO A 176 20.06 -20.45 -18.38
N LEU A 177 20.32 -20.27 -19.68
CA LEU A 177 20.64 -18.96 -20.26
C LEU A 177 19.47 -17.97 -20.14
N PHE A 178 18.25 -18.42 -20.44
CA PHE A 178 17.05 -17.58 -20.36
C PHE A 178 16.69 -17.28 -18.92
N GLU A 179 16.81 -18.24 -18.01
CA GLU A 179 16.59 -18.02 -16.58
C GLU A 179 17.49 -16.89 -16.05
N ARG A 180 18.80 -16.96 -16.33
CA ARG A 180 19.76 -15.91 -15.94
C ARG A 180 19.43 -14.57 -16.55
N HIS A 181 19.11 -14.55 -17.85
CA HIS A 181 18.76 -13.33 -18.57
C HIS A 181 17.50 -12.67 -17.99
N PHE A 182 16.40 -13.41 -17.82
CA PHE A 182 15.15 -12.87 -17.30
C PHE A 182 15.29 -12.42 -15.84
N LYS A 183 16.03 -13.16 -15.01
CA LYS A 183 16.30 -12.76 -13.63
C LYS A 183 17.09 -11.45 -13.58
N ALA A 184 18.16 -11.35 -14.36
CA ALA A 184 18.97 -10.13 -14.43
C ALA A 184 18.16 -8.93 -14.96
N GLN A 185 17.37 -9.16 -16.01
CA GLN A 185 16.50 -8.14 -16.58
C GLN A 185 15.45 -7.67 -15.58
N ALA A 186 14.80 -8.57 -14.84
CA ALA A 186 13.81 -8.21 -13.84
C ALA A 186 14.40 -7.39 -12.68
N ILE A 187 15.59 -7.76 -12.22
CA ILE A 187 16.33 -7.01 -11.18
C ILE A 187 16.68 -5.62 -11.69
N GLU A 188 17.17 -5.49 -12.92
CA GLU A 188 17.53 -4.20 -13.48
C GLU A 188 16.30 -3.31 -13.73
N THR A 189 15.18 -3.88 -14.20
CA THR A 189 13.92 -3.13 -14.33
C THR A 189 13.45 -2.62 -12.97
N ALA A 190 13.48 -3.45 -11.93
CA ALA A 190 13.11 -3.04 -10.58
C ALA A 190 14.01 -1.92 -10.04
N ARG A 191 15.31 -1.98 -10.32
CA ARG A 191 16.27 -0.92 -9.96
C ARG A 191 15.96 0.39 -10.69
N GLN A 192 15.67 0.33 -11.99
CA GLN A 192 15.37 1.50 -12.82
C GLN A 192 14.08 2.24 -12.41
N CYS A 193 13.15 1.58 -11.72
CA CYS A 193 11.96 2.25 -11.17
C CYS A 193 12.29 3.23 -10.04
N VAL A 194 13.48 3.12 -9.43
CA VAL A 194 13.89 3.92 -8.26
C VAL A 194 15.14 4.74 -8.57
N GLU A 195 16.12 4.12 -9.21
CA GLU A 195 17.41 4.72 -9.51
C GLU A 195 17.52 5.07 -10.99
N PRO A 196 18.24 6.16 -11.33
CA PRO A 196 18.52 6.48 -12.72
C PRO A 196 19.31 5.34 -13.42
N PRO A 197 19.20 5.24 -14.75
CA PRO A 197 19.97 4.27 -15.52
C PRO A 197 21.49 4.52 -15.36
N LEU A 198 22.25 3.45 -15.12
CA LEU A 198 23.69 3.48 -14.77
C LEU A 198 24.61 3.98 -15.91
N GLY A 199 24.05 4.39 -17.05
CA GLY A 199 24.79 5.09 -18.10
C GLY A 199 23.89 5.63 -19.19
N LYS A 200 24.13 6.87 -19.63
CA LYS A 200 23.70 7.31 -20.95
C LYS A 200 24.37 6.37 -21.96
N LYS A 201 23.62 5.80 -22.90
CA LYS A 201 24.22 5.17 -24.08
C LYS A 201 24.99 6.26 -24.81
N THR A 202 26.29 6.39 -24.52
CA THR A 202 27.19 7.11 -25.41
C THR A 202 27.14 6.32 -26.70
N ILE A 203 26.46 6.86 -27.71
CA ILE A 203 26.50 6.35 -29.07
C ILE A 203 27.97 6.40 -29.44
N ARG A 204 28.68 5.27 -29.32
CA ARG A 204 30.04 5.17 -29.82
C ARG A 204 29.90 5.17 -31.34
N PRO A 205 30.42 6.18 -32.07
CA PRO A 205 30.43 6.09 -33.52
C PRO A 205 31.20 4.82 -33.89
N ILE A 206 30.58 3.99 -34.72
CA ILE A 206 31.01 2.63 -35.07
C ILE A 206 32.30 2.65 -35.92
N PHE A 207 32.74 3.83 -36.38
CA PHE A 207 33.92 3.98 -37.21
C PHE A 207 34.82 5.12 -36.71
N PRO A 208 36.14 4.91 -36.59
CA PRO A 208 37.08 6.02 -36.47
C PRO A 208 37.04 6.84 -37.77
N THR A 209 36.84 8.14 -37.66
CA THR A 209 36.87 9.13 -38.76
C THR A 209 38.29 9.40 -39.24
N SER A 210 39.07 8.35 -39.52
CA SER A 210 40.47 8.47 -39.94
C SER A 210 40.72 7.72 -41.25
N CYS A 211 39.98 8.08 -42.30
CA CYS A 211 40.25 7.66 -43.69
C CYS A 211 39.74 8.72 -44.68
N PHE A 212 40.13 9.99 -44.53
CA PHE A 212 40.03 10.99 -45.61
C PHE A 212 41.13 12.04 -45.44
N THR A 213 42.33 11.73 -45.93
CA THR A 213 43.35 12.68 -46.40
C THR A 213 44.20 12.00 -47.44
#